data_AF-A0A7S7NYN7-F1
#
_entry.id   AF-A0A7S7NYN7-F1
#
_cell.length_a   1.000
_cell.length_b   1.000
_cell.length_c   1.000
_cell.angle_alpha   90.00
_cell.angle_beta   90.00
_cell.angle_gamma   90.00
#
_symmetry.space_group_name_H-M   'P 1'
#
loop_
_entity.id
_entity.type
_entity.pdbx_description
1 polymer ?
#
loop_
_entity_poly.entity_id
_entity_poly.type
_entity_poly.pdbx_seq_one_letter_code
_entity_poly.pdbx_strand_id
1 'polypeptide(L)'
;MTPASANIGFKADTIPERSECGIGALMPWADSLWAITYNSHMQGTGYGLGLYRIDEQLKSERVHVHDGTHANRLIHKESNQCFIGPYVIDAKGNWKHIPEFDKHRITSTMRHLTDPANRVYFQTMEGVFGEMDVKDLKPRPLFDLVKQMGLAKRPHFKGGFTAQGRVVVANNGFYEYGEDSAGLFEFDGKAWNRLSGKPHMDVAARQDMGSVMFATGWDEASVLFWALVQGKWQRFRLPKASHSFEQAWQTEWMRIREVETEHYLMDIQGMFYELQPIAFTGHIWGVKPICQHLRIIPDYCAFRGLFAVGGNQTTPNRDNNAVAGQPQSGLWFGKTDDLWSWGKPAGWGGPWWNSQIKKDETSDPYLMTGFDRKMLHVSADKPVVIEIEIDFMGTGAWMPYGRVSVGADGYQKHIFPDGFSAHWVRLKSQADCRATAAFFYS
;
A
#
# COMPACT_ATOMS: atom_id res chain seq x y z
N MET A 1 -18.17 26.99 -12.08
CA MET A 1 -18.45 26.31 -10.80
C MET A 1 -18.23 24.83 -11.01
N THR A 2 -17.16 24.28 -10.44
CA THR A 2 -17.00 22.82 -10.33
C THR A 2 -18.21 22.29 -9.56
N PRO A 3 -18.88 21.20 -9.99
CA PRO A 3 -19.93 20.60 -9.18
C PRO A 3 -19.36 20.33 -7.78
N ALA A 4 -20.09 20.70 -6.73
CA ALA A 4 -19.67 20.37 -5.38
C ALA A 4 -19.44 18.86 -5.32
N SER A 5 -18.20 18.44 -5.05
CA SER A 5 -17.88 17.04 -4.83
C SER A 5 -18.81 16.52 -3.73
N ALA A 6 -19.56 15.46 -3.99
CA ALA A 6 -20.37 14.83 -2.97
C ALA A 6 -19.44 14.29 -1.88
N ASN A 7 -19.75 14.59 -0.62
CA ASN A 7 -19.00 14.09 0.53
C ASN A 7 -19.97 13.43 1.51
N ILE A 8 -19.56 12.31 2.10
CA ILE A 8 -20.29 11.65 3.19
C ILE A 8 -19.38 11.66 4.42
N GLY A 9 -19.86 12.21 5.53
CA GLY A 9 -19.13 12.21 6.80
C GLY A 9 -19.44 10.98 7.65
N PHE A 10 -18.43 10.46 8.33
CA PHE A 10 -18.55 9.42 9.35
C PHE A 10 -17.95 9.93 10.65
N LYS A 11 -18.46 9.40 11.77
CA LYS A 11 -17.95 9.74 13.09
C LYS A 11 -18.03 8.52 14.00
N ALA A 12 -17.12 8.49 14.96
CA ALA A 12 -17.20 7.60 16.11
C ALA A 12 -17.79 8.36 17.32
N ASP A 13 -18.09 7.61 18.38
CA ASP A 13 -18.60 8.18 19.62
C ASP A 13 -17.54 9.06 20.30
N THR A 14 -18.01 10.09 21.01
CA THR A 14 -17.13 11.01 21.74
C THR A 14 -16.66 10.44 23.08
N ILE A 15 -17.41 9.50 23.66
CA ILE A 15 -17.18 8.88 24.98
C ILE A 15 -17.55 7.39 24.92
N PRO A 16 -17.04 6.53 25.82
CA PRO A 16 -16.10 6.82 26.90
C PRO A 16 -14.65 6.99 26.42
N GLU A 17 -14.27 6.35 25.32
CA GLU A 17 -12.92 6.42 24.75
C GLU A 17 -12.99 6.88 23.29
N ARG A 18 -12.06 7.73 22.86
CA ARG A 18 -12.00 8.25 21.49
C ARG A 18 -10.57 8.21 20.95
N SER A 19 -10.33 7.36 19.95
CA SER A 19 -9.04 7.31 19.24
C SER A 19 -9.18 7.85 17.83
N GLU A 20 -9.91 7.14 16.98
CA GLU A 20 -9.87 7.27 15.53
C GLU A 20 -11.23 6.87 14.92
N CYS A 21 -11.50 7.39 13.71
CA CYS A 21 -12.57 6.92 12.85
C CYS A 21 -12.09 6.96 11.41
N GLY A 22 -11.25 6.01 10.97
CA GLY A 22 -10.83 5.89 9.58
C GLY A 22 -11.78 5.00 8.77
N ILE A 23 -11.72 5.03 7.44
CA ILE A 23 -12.46 4.11 6.56
C ILE A 23 -11.51 3.02 6.06
N GLY A 24 -11.62 1.80 6.58
CA GLY A 24 -10.61 0.75 6.38
C GLY A 24 -10.80 -0.05 5.09
N ALA A 25 -12.04 -0.17 4.62
CA ALA A 25 -12.34 -0.84 3.36
C ALA A 25 -13.61 -0.26 2.70
N LEU A 26 -13.59 -0.24 1.37
CA LEU A 26 -14.67 0.15 0.47
C LEU A 26 -14.94 -0.93 -0.56
N MET A 27 -16.20 -1.38 -0.65
CA MET A 27 -16.62 -2.45 -1.55
C MET A 27 -17.94 -2.14 -2.25
N PRO A 28 -17.91 -1.88 -3.56
CA PRO A 28 -19.10 -1.90 -4.41
C PRO A 28 -19.63 -3.34 -4.50
N TRP A 29 -20.84 -3.58 -4.01
CA TRP A 29 -21.48 -4.90 -4.05
C TRP A 29 -22.99 -4.80 -3.81
N ALA A 30 -23.78 -5.60 -4.53
CA ALA A 30 -25.24 -5.66 -4.40
C ALA A 30 -25.90 -4.26 -4.43
N ASP A 31 -25.64 -3.53 -5.52
CA ASP A 31 -26.14 -2.17 -5.82
C ASP A 31 -25.78 -1.05 -4.84
N SER A 32 -24.93 -1.34 -3.84
CA SER A 32 -24.49 -0.42 -2.80
C SER A 32 -22.96 -0.29 -2.75
N LEU A 33 -22.49 0.82 -2.19
CA LEU A 33 -21.12 0.93 -1.70
C LEU A 33 -21.11 0.61 -0.21
N TRP A 34 -20.40 -0.44 0.16
CA TRP A 34 -20.18 -0.82 1.54
C TRP A 34 -18.91 -0.18 2.07
N ALA A 35 -18.99 0.44 3.24
CA ALA A 35 -17.87 1.05 3.93
C ALA A 35 -17.78 0.51 5.35
N ILE A 36 -16.57 0.21 5.81
CA ILE A 36 -16.32 -0.14 7.22
C ILE A 36 -15.38 0.88 7.85
N THR A 37 -15.78 1.45 8.98
CA THR A 37 -14.96 2.40 9.72
C THR A 37 -14.13 1.70 10.80
N TYR A 38 -13.00 2.27 11.24
CA TYR A 38 -12.14 1.69 12.28
C TYR A 38 -11.66 2.69 13.35
N ASN A 39 -11.32 2.16 14.53
CA ASN A 39 -10.57 2.84 15.60
C ASN A 39 -9.09 2.44 15.53
N SER A 40 -8.23 2.98 16.39
CA SER A 40 -6.80 2.67 16.32
C SER A 40 -6.42 1.23 16.72
N HIS A 41 -7.35 0.46 17.31
CA HIS A 41 -7.05 -0.91 17.74
C HIS A 41 -8.30 -1.83 17.80
N MET A 42 -8.69 -2.26 19.01
CA MET A 42 -9.80 -3.16 19.27
C MET A 42 -10.80 -2.44 20.18
N GLN A 43 -11.86 -3.14 20.55
CA GLN A 43 -12.80 -2.66 21.55
C GLN A 43 -12.05 -2.17 22.80
N GLY A 44 -12.49 -1.04 23.35
CA GLY A 44 -11.80 -0.36 24.44
C GLY A 44 -10.93 0.82 24.00
N THR A 45 -10.69 1.00 22.69
CA THR A 45 -9.92 2.15 22.18
C THR A 45 -10.75 3.20 21.45
N GLY A 46 -12.00 2.89 21.12
CA GLY A 46 -12.95 3.78 20.45
C GLY A 46 -14.24 3.02 20.17
N TYR A 47 -15.36 3.74 20.10
CA TYR A 47 -16.70 3.15 20.03
C TYR A 47 -17.57 3.75 18.93
N GLY A 48 -18.63 3.06 18.53
CA GLY A 48 -19.66 3.61 17.63
C GLY A 48 -19.23 3.63 16.16
N LEU A 49 -18.27 2.80 15.79
CA LEU A 49 -17.92 2.55 14.39
C LEU A 49 -18.99 1.66 13.76
N GLY A 50 -18.96 1.50 12.44
CA GLY A 50 -19.99 0.70 11.79
C GLY A 50 -19.62 0.13 10.44
N LEU A 51 -20.44 -0.85 10.06
CA LEU A 51 -20.68 -1.19 8.67
C LEU A 51 -21.73 -0.22 8.13
N TYR A 52 -21.40 0.45 7.04
CA TYR A 52 -22.27 1.38 6.36
C TYR A 52 -22.65 0.85 4.98
N ARG A 53 -23.91 1.07 4.61
CA ARG A 53 -24.44 0.87 3.27
C ARG A 53 -24.73 2.23 2.66
N ILE A 54 -24.15 2.50 1.50
CA ILE A 54 -24.34 3.75 0.75
C ILE A 54 -25.08 3.40 -0.54
N ASP A 55 -26.26 3.99 -0.72
CA ASP A 55 -27.11 3.72 -1.88
C ASP A 55 -26.72 4.56 -3.10
N GLU A 56 -27.51 4.44 -4.15
CA GLU A 56 -27.28 5.12 -5.42
C GLU A 56 -27.52 6.63 -5.37
N GLN A 57 -28.26 7.11 -4.38
CA GLN A 57 -28.44 8.54 -4.09
C GLN A 57 -27.34 9.05 -3.15
N LEU A 58 -26.31 8.25 -2.88
CA LEU A 58 -25.22 8.52 -1.93
C LEU A 58 -25.73 8.74 -0.50
N LYS A 59 -26.91 8.21 -0.16
CA LYS A 59 -27.40 8.22 1.22
C LYS A 59 -26.72 7.09 1.98
N SER A 60 -26.15 7.44 3.13
CA SER A 60 -25.44 6.50 4.01
C SER A 60 -26.34 6.03 5.16
N GLU A 61 -26.34 4.72 5.41
CA GLU A 61 -27.02 4.08 6.53
C GLU A 61 -26.00 3.22 7.31
N ARG A 62 -25.91 3.43 8.63
CA ARG A 62 -25.14 2.53 9.51
C ARG A 62 -25.99 1.31 9.84
N VAL A 63 -25.67 0.16 9.23
CA VAL A 63 -26.47 -1.06 9.37
C VAL A 63 -26.08 -1.93 10.56
N HIS A 64 -24.84 -1.79 11.05
CA HIS A 64 -24.35 -2.49 12.25
C HIS A 64 -23.26 -1.66 12.94
N VAL A 65 -23.14 -1.82 14.26
CA VAL A 65 -22.10 -1.17 15.09
C VAL A 65 -21.05 -2.21 15.46
N HIS A 66 -19.77 -1.85 15.35
CA HIS A 66 -18.64 -2.64 15.84
C HIS A 66 -17.58 -1.69 16.41
N ASP A 67 -16.56 -2.23 17.07
CA ASP A 67 -15.53 -1.42 17.75
C ASP A 67 -14.09 -1.91 17.43
N GLY A 68 -13.81 -2.23 16.16
CA GLY A 68 -12.55 -2.88 15.75
C GLY A 68 -11.85 -2.23 14.57
N THR A 69 -10.56 -2.54 14.40
CA THR A 69 -9.80 -2.17 13.20
C THR A 69 -9.90 -3.24 12.12
N HIS A 70 -10.62 -2.95 11.04
CA HIS A 70 -10.71 -3.86 9.92
C HIS A 70 -10.48 -3.14 8.60
N ALA A 71 -9.74 -3.80 7.71
CA ALA A 71 -9.40 -3.26 6.39
C ALA A 71 -9.35 -4.33 5.29
N ASN A 72 -9.76 -5.55 5.65
CA ASN A 72 -9.89 -6.67 4.72
C ASN A 72 -11.11 -6.51 3.82
N ARG A 73 -11.00 -7.02 2.60
CA ARG A 73 -12.11 -7.18 1.67
C ARG A 73 -11.83 -8.24 0.62
N LEU A 74 -12.88 -8.94 0.17
CA LEU A 74 -12.81 -9.90 -0.94
C LEU A 74 -14.20 -10.13 -1.55
N ILE A 75 -14.34 -10.04 -2.87
CA ILE A 75 -15.47 -10.66 -3.57
C ILE A 75 -15.11 -12.13 -3.83
N HIS A 76 -15.88 -13.04 -3.25
CA HIS A 76 -15.74 -14.47 -3.47
C HIS A 76 -16.76 -14.93 -4.51
N LYS A 77 -16.29 -15.14 -5.75
CA LYS A 77 -17.16 -15.41 -6.90
C LYS A 77 -17.93 -16.72 -6.77
N GLU A 78 -17.33 -17.76 -6.17
CA GLU A 78 -17.93 -19.09 -6.11
C GLU A 78 -19.15 -19.15 -5.17
N SER A 79 -19.18 -18.30 -4.14
CA SER A 79 -20.33 -18.19 -3.23
C SER A 79 -21.21 -16.96 -3.48
N ASN A 80 -20.83 -16.07 -4.41
CA ASN A 80 -21.46 -14.76 -4.62
C ASN A 80 -21.60 -13.96 -3.32
N GLN A 81 -20.49 -13.86 -2.58
CA GLN A 81 -20.44 -13.14 -1.32
C GLN A 81 -19.33 -12.10 -1.32
N CYS A 82 -19.60 -10.94 -0.73
CA CYS A 82 -18.61 -9.94 -0.38
C CYS A 82 -18.21 -10.09 1.08
N PHE A 83 -16.94 -10.38 1.33
CA PHE A 83 -16.31 -10.28 2.64
C PHE A 83 -15.78 -8.87 2.83
N ILE A 84 -16.15 -8.22 3.94
CA ILE A 84 -15.63 -6.90 4.33
C ILE A 84 -15.65 -6.84 5.86
N GLY A 85 -14.50 -6.61 6.48
CA GLY A 85 -14.43 -6.69 7.94
C GLY A 85 -14.86 -8.05 8.50
N PRO A 86 -15.54 -8.08 9.66
CA PRO A 86 -16.14 -9.28 10.25
C PRO A 86 -17.52 -9.60 9.63
N TYR A 87 -17.77 -9.21 8.37
CA TYR A 87 -19.06 -9.40 7.72
C TYR A 87 -18.96 -10.15 6.40
N VAL A 88 -20.04 -10.85 6.08
CA VAL A 88 -20.30 -11.42 4.75
C VAL A 88 -21.63 -10.87 4.23
N ILE A 89 -21.65 -10.47 2.97
CA ILE A 89 -22.80 -9.85 2.31
C ILE A 89 -23.15 -10.67 1.08
N ASP A 90 -24.36 -11.19 1.01
CA ASP A 90 -24.83 -11.98 -0.13
C ASP A 90 -25.11 -11.11 -1.37
N ALA A 91 -25.39 -11.74 -2.51
CA ALA A 91 -25.69 -11.05 -3.76
C ALA A 91 -26.97 -10.19 -3.74
N LYS A 92 -27.83 -10.36 -2.72
CA LYS A 92 -29.05 -9.55 -2.52
C LYS A 92 -28.82 -8.40 -1.54
N GLY A 93 -27.60 -8.25 -1.01
CA GLY A 93 -27.25 -7.23 -0.03
C GLY A 93 -27.65 -7.59 1.40
N ASN A 94 -28.06 -8.82 1.69
CA ASN A 94 -28.26 -9.27 3.07
C ASN A 94 -26.88 -9.54 3.68
N TRP A 95 -26.64 -9.00 4.87
CA TRP A 95 -25.38 -9.14 5.57
C TRP A 95 -25.51 -10.06 6.78
N LYS A 96 -24.41 -10.70 7.15
CA LYS A 96 -24.23 -11.45 8.40
C LYS A 96 -22.93 -11.02 9.06
N HIS A 97 -22.96 -10.88 10.38
CA HIS A 97 -21.79 -10.65 11.22
C HIS A 97 -21.19 -11.98 11.69
N ILE A 98 -19.87 -12.00 11.86
CA ILE A 98 -19.06 -13.15 12.29
C ILE A 98 -18.41 -12.78 13.64
N PRO A 99 -19.05 -13.07 14.79
CA PRO A 99 -18.64 -12.58 16.11
C PRO A 99 -17.24 -13.04 16.55
N GLU A 100 -16.77 -14.18 16.05
CA GLU A 100 -15.43 -14.69 16.34
C GLU A 100 -14.33 -13.69 15.96
N PHE A 101 -14.61 -12.79 15.02
CA PHE A 101 -13.66 -11.76 14.60
C PHE A 101 -13.67 -10.48 15.43
N ASP A 102 -14.59 -10.29 16.38
CA ASP A 102 -14.64 -9.05 17.19
C ASP A 102 -13.38 -8.85 18.05
N LYS A 103 -12.65 -9.94 18.32
CA LYS A 103 -11.39 -9.94 19.08
C LYS A 103 -10.15 -9.81 18.19
N HIS A 104 -10.34 -9.60 16.90
CA HIS A 104 -9.27 -9.62 15.90
C HIS A 104 -9.34 -8.39 15.00
N ARG A 105 -8.17 -7.84 14.65
CA ARG A 105 -8.09 -6.78 13.65
C ARG A 105 -7.84 -7.41 12.29
N ILE A 106 -8.91 -7.71 11.54
CA ILE A 106 -8.76 -8.40 10.24
C ILE A 106 -8.25 -7.42 9.19
N THR A 107 -7.14 -7.77 8.55
CA THR A 107 -6.43 -6.85 7.63
C THR A 107 -6.49 -7.32 6.20
N SER A 108 -6.60 -8.63 5.98
CA SER A 108 -6.74 -9.22 4.64
C SER A 108 -7.64 -10.47 4.64
N THR A 109 -8.38 -10.64 3.54
CA THR A 109 -9.12 -11.86 3.20
C THR A 109 -8.68 -12.24 1.79
N MET A 110 -8.26 -13.49 1.62
CA MET A 110 -7.53 -13.92 0.42
C MET A 110 -8.12 -15.21 -0.12
N ARG A 111 -7.94 -15.44 -1.43
CA ARG A 111 -8.34 -16.70 -2.07
C ARG A 111 -7.53 -17.86 -1.47
N HIS A 112 -8.18 -18.99 -1.22
CA HIS A 112 -7.48 -20.16 -0.70
C HIS A 112 -6.61 -20.82 -1.79
N LEU A 113 -5.45 -21.39 -1.42
CA LEU A 113 -4.53 -22.01 -2.39
C LEU A 113 -5.08 -23.32 -2.97
N THR A 114 -5.57 -24.22 -2.12
CA THR A 114 -5.97 -25.57 -2.53
C THR A 114 -7.48 -25.81 -2.65
N ASP A 115 -8.32 -25.03 -1.96
CA ASP A 115 -9.79 -25.08 -2.03
C ASP A 115 -10.40 -23.68 -2.24
N PRO A 116 -10.07 -22.99 -3.35
CA PRO A 116 -10.54 -21.63 -3.61
C PRO A 116 -12.06 -21.52 -3.83
N ALA A 117 -12.78 -22.63 -3.95
CA ALA A 117 -14.22 -22.63 -4.21
C ALA A 117 -15.06 -22.63 -2.92
N ASN A 118 -14.53 -23.18 -1.83
CA ASN A 118 -15.26 -23.30 -0.57
C ASN A 118 -14.59 -22.55 0.58
N ARG A 119 -13.34 -22.13 0.43
CA ARG A 119 -12.58 -21.51 1.52
C ARG A 119 -11.91 -20.21 1.12
N VAL A 120 -11.70 -19.37 2.12
CA VAL A 120 -10.87 -18.17 2.06
C VAL A 120 -9.82 -18.24 3.17
N TYR A 121 -8.68 -17.60 2.95
CA TYR A 121 -7.75 -17.28 4.04
C TYR A 121 -8.12 -15.94 4.66
N PHE A 122 -7.81 -15.77 5.94
CA PHE A 122 -7.84 -14.48 6.62
C PHE A 122 -6.53 -14.24 7.36
N GLN A 123 -6.22 -12.96 7.56
CA GLN A 123 -5.07 -12.50 8.31
C GLN A 123 -5.48 -11.38 9.26
N THR A 124 -4.94 -11.42 10.47
CA THR A 124 -5.08 -10.34 11.45
C THR A 124 -3.81 -9.53 11.62
N MET A 125 -3.95 -8.32 12.15
CA MET A 125 -2.82 -7.40 12.37
C MET A 125 -1.81 -7.98 13.36
N GLU A 126 -2.29 -8.79 14.30
CA GLU A 126 -1.49 -9.52 15.30
C GLU A 126 -0.73 -10.72 14.72
N GLY A 127 -0.96 -11.07 13.46
CA GLY A 127 -0.28 -12.19 12.80
C GLY A 127 -1.00 -13.53 12.93
N VAL A 128 -2.29 -13.56 13.32
CA VAL A 128 -3.08 -14.78 13.16
C VAL A 128 -3.38 -14.96 11.68
N PHE A 129 -2.93 -16.08 11.10
CA PHE A 129 -3.27 -16.51 9.75
C PHE A 129 -4.14 -17.76 9.85
N GLY A 130 -5.30 -17.75 9.18
CA GLY A 130 -6.25 -18.85 9.25
C GLY A 130 -7.06 -19.00 7.97
N GLU A 131 -7.95 -19.99 7.98
CA GLU A 131 -8.92 -20.25 6.91
C GLU A 131 -10.36 -20.18 7.42
N MET A 132 -11.31 -19.95 6.53
CA MET A 132 -12.72 -19.99 6.84
C MET A 132 -13.49 -20.60 5.67
N ASP A 133 -14.44 -21.47 5.97
CA ASP A 133 -15.36 -22.01 4.96
C ASP A 133 -16.47 -20.98 4.72
N VAL A 134 -16.77 -20.70 3.45
CA VAL A 134 -17.67 -19.61 3.05
C VAL A 134 -19.14 -19.90 3.35
N LYS A 135 -19.50 -21.15 3.66
CA LYS A 135 -20.87 -21.58 3.98
C LYS A 135 -21.10 -21.58 5.49
N ASP A 136 -20.18 -22.14 6.26
CA ASP A 136 -20.33 -22.22 7.72
C ASP A 136 -19.84 -20.98 8.46
N LEU A 137 -18.99 -20.17 7.81
CA LEU A 137 -18.42 -18.92 8.33
C LEU A 137 -17.65 -19.08 9.65
N LYS A 138 -17.07 -20.26 9.89
CA LYS A 138 -16.29 -20.55 11.10
C LYS A 138 -14.80 -20.32 10.87
N PRO A 139 -14.17 -19.31 11.51
CA PRO A 139 -12.73 -19.07 11.37
C PRO A 139 -11.91 -20.18 12.04
N ARG A 140 -10.85 -20.61 11.36
CA ARG A 140 -9.92 -21.66 11.82
C ARG A 140 -8.48 -21.15 11.73
N PRO A 141 -7.85 -20.75 12.85
CA PRO A 141 -6.44 -20.37 12.86
C PRO A 141 -5.55 -21.52 12.39
N LEU A 142 -4.56 -21.22 11.55
CA LEU A 142 -3.59 -22.18 11.01
C LEU A 142 -2.18 -21.88 11.51
N PHE A 143 -1.77 -20.61 11.48
CA PHE A 143 -0.42 -20.20 11.85
C PHE A 143 -0.44 -18.94 12.72
N ASP A 144 0.57 -18.84 13.57
CA ASP A 144 0.98 -17.62 14.26
C ASP A 144 2.20 -17.07 13.51
N LEU A 145 1.98 -16.07 12.65
CA LEU A 145 3.02 -15.52 11.77
C LEU A 145 4.15 -14.84 12.57
N VAL A 146 3.87 -14.34 13.77
CA VAL A 146 4.90 -13.77 14.65
C VAL A 146 5.90 -14.86 15.02
N LYS A 147 5.40 -16.03 15.44
CA LYS A 147 6.25 -17.18 15.77
C LYS A 147 6.92 -17.76 14.53
N GLN A 148 6.20 -17.91 13.42
CA GLN A 148 6.74 -18.50 12.19
C GLN A 148 7.91 -17.69 11.61
N MET A 149 7.86 -16.35 11.71
CA MET A 149 8.89 -15.49 11.15
C MET A 149 9.86 -14.91 12.19
N GLY A 150 9.72 -15.28 13.47
CA GLY A 150 10.56 -14.75 14.55
C GLY A 150 10.46 -13.24 14.75
N LEU A 151 9.27 -12.65 14.59
CA LEU A 151 9.07 -11.20 14.69
C LEU A 151 9.04 -10.74 16.16
N ALA A 152 9.43 -9.49 16.41
CA ALA A 152 9.34 -8.91 17.75
C ALA A 152 7.87 -8.63 18.17
N LYS A 153 7.71 -8.13 19.41
CA LYS A 153 6.43 -8.06 20.14
C LYS A 153 5.34 -7.16 19.54
N ARG A 154 5.58 -6.42 18.45
CA ARG A 154 4.61 -5.48 17.86
C ARG A 154 4.38 -5.75 16.37
N PRO A 155 3.79 -6.90 16.00
CA PRO A 155 3.37 -7.13 14.63
C PRO A 155 2.36 -6.07 14.20
N HIS A 156 2.45 -5.66 12.94
CA HIS A 156 1.54 -4.72 12.33
C HIS A 156 1.30 -5.16 10.89
N PHE A 157 0.69 -6.34 10.76
CA PHE A 157 0.34 -6.88 9.46
C PHE A 157 -0.74 -6.02 8.78
N LYS A 158 -0.63 -5.85 7.46
CA LYS A 158 -1.46 -4.93 6.70
C LYS A 158 -2.10 -5.66 5.51
N GLY A 159 -1.48 -5.60 4.33
CA GLY A 159 -1.98 -6.23 3.12
C GLY A 159 -1.60 -7.71 2.98
N GLY A 160 -2.36 -8.41 2.17
CA GLY A 160 -2.14 -9.81 1.86
C GLY A 160 -2.96 -10.23 0.65
N PHE A 161 -2.37 -11.07 -0.21
CA PHE A 161 -3.01 -11.53 -1.44
C PHE A 161 -2.59 -12.94 -1.83
N THR A 162 -3.38 -13.59 -2.68
CA THR A 162 -3.06 -14.90 -3.27
C THR A 162 -3.11 -14.84 -4.79
N ALA A 163 -1.96 -15.10 -5.42
CA ALA A 163 -1.84 -15.27 -6.87
C ALA A 163 -0.60 -16.11 -7.19
N GLN A 164 -0.53 -16.63 -8.42
CA GLN A 164 0.62 -17.40 -8.92
C GLN A 164 1.04 -18.58 -8.01
N GLY A 165 0.08 -19.23 -7.34
CA GLY A 165 0.34 -20.38 -6.47
C GLY A 165 0.95 -20.04 -5.11
N ARG A 166 0.84 -18.79 -4.65
CA ARG A 166 1.44 -18.33 -3.40
C ARG A 166 0.54 -17.33 -2.69
N VAL A 167 0.59 -17.35 -1.36
CA VAL A 167 0.04 -16.30 -0.50
C VAL A 167 1.19 -15.36 -0.15
N VAL A 168 0.99 -14.05 -0.20
CA VAL A 168 1.97 -13.06 0.21
C VAL A 168 1.32 -12.13 1.21
N VAL A 169 2.03 -11.80 2.29
CA VAL A 169 1.56 -10.93 3.36
C VAL A 169 2.60 -9.86 3.69
N ALA A 170 2.11 -8.65 3.98
CA ALA A 170 2.90 -7.46 4.28
C ALA A 170 2.77 -7.06 5.75
N ASN A 171 3.88 -6.67 6.35
CA ASN A 171 3.98 -6.19 7.73
C ASN A 171 4.82 -4.91 7.76
N ASN A 172 4.25 -3.84 8.28
CA ASN A 172 4.95 -2.57 8.46
C ASN A 172 5.26 -2.28 9.94
N GLY A 173 5.25 -3.30 10.81
CA GLY A 173 5.52 -3.19 12.25
C GLY A 173 6.94 -2.71 12.51
N PHE A 174 7.10 -1.39 12.50
CA PHE A 174 8.37 -0.70 12.49
C PHE A 174 8.24 0.64 13.19
N TYR A 175 9.15 0.91 14.13
CA TYR A 175 9.15 2.15 14.91
C TYR A 175 10.41 2.98 14.69
N GLU A 176 11.54 2.35 14.33
CA GLU A 176 12.83 3.00 14.08
C GLU A 176 13.68 2.26 13.05
N TYR A 177 14.39 3.02 12.20
CA TYR A 177 15.21 2.46 11.10
C TYR A 177 16.30 1.54 11.64
N GLY A 178 16.37 0.33 11.08
CA GLY A 178 17.24 -0.76 11.54
C GLY A 178 16.53 -1.86 12.34
N GLU A 179 15.27 -1.69 12.73
CA GLU A 179 14.47 -2.77 13.32
C GLU A 179 14.17 -3.89 12.30
N ASP A 180 14.19 -5.13 12.77
CA ASP A 180 13.97 -6.33 11.94
C ASP A 180 12.58 -6.95 12.11
N SER A 181 11.61 -6.16 12.58
CA SER A 181 10.26 -6.64 12.94
C SER A 181 9.23 -6.52 11.83
N ALA A 182 9.60 -5.86 10.73
CA ALA A 182 8.76 -5.65 9.56
C ALA A 182 9.15 -6.61 8.43
N GLY A 183 8.35 -6.66 7.36
CA GLY A 183 8.73 -7.46 6.21
C GLY A 183 7.63 -7.77 5.21
N LEU A 184 8.07 -8.46 4.16
CA LEU A 184 7.23 -9.12 3.17
C LEU A 184 7.50 -10.62 3.26
N PHE A 185 6.44 -11.42 3.32
CA PHE A 185 6.54 -12.87 3.51
C PHE A 185 5.65 -13.59 2.52
N GLU A 186 6.07 -14.77 2.08
CA GLU A 186 5.32 -15.60 1.13
C GLU A 186 5.17 -17.04 1.61
N PHE A 187 4.05 -17.66 1.29
CA PHE A 187 3.73 -19.05 1.55
C PHE A 187 3.40 -19.76 0.25
N ASP A 188 4.09 -20.86 -0.02
CA ASP A 188 3.95 -21.67 -1.22
C ASP A 188 2.99 -22.87 -1.05
N GLY A 189 2.27 -22.95 0.07
CA GLY A 189 1.47 -24.10 0.46
C GLY A 189 2.20 -25.11 1.36
N LYS A 190 3.52 -24.94 1.57
CA LYS A 190 4.35 -25.81 2.39
C LYS A 190 5.10 -25.05 3.48
N ALA A 191 5.79 -23.98 3.09
CA ALA A 191 6.64 -23.22 3.99
C ALA A 191 6.50 -21.71 3.76
N TRP A 192 6.68 -20.97 4.85
CA TRP A 192 6.77 -19.52 4.81
C TRP A 192 8.22 -19.09 4.58
N ASN A 193 8.41 -18.09 3.71
CA ASN A 193 9.72 -17.51 3.42
C ASN A 193 9.67 -15.99 3.59
N ARG A 194 10.75 -15.42 4.13
CA ARG A 194 10.93 -13.98 4.23
C ARG A 194 11.55 -13.44 2.94
N LEU A 195 10.84 -12.51 2.31
CA LEU A 195 11.28 -11.84 1.08
C LEU A 195 12.05 -10.56 1.36
N SER A 196 11.61 -9.80 2.37
CA SER A 196 12.20 -8.54 2.78
C SER A 196 12.07 -8.35 4.28
N GLY A 197 13.04 -7.68 4.90
CA GLY A 197 12.96 -7.21 6.29
C GLY A 197 12.56 -5.74 6.46
N LYS A 198 12.28 -5.06 5.35
CA LYS A 198 11.83 -3.66 5.34
C LYS A 198 10.30 -3.56 5.51
N PRO A 199 9.76 -2.45 6.02
CA PRO A 199 8.32 -2.28 6.16
C PRO A 199 7.60 -2.36 4.80
N HIS A 200 6.55 -3.17 4.76
CA HIS A 200 5.67 -3.32 3.59
C HIS A 200 4.21 -3.05 3.97
N MET A 201 3.47 -2.43 3.05
CA MET A 201 2.09 -2.02 3.26
C MET A 201 1.09 -2.97 2.61
N ASP A 202 1.09 -3.04 1.27
CA ASP A 202 0.01 -3.65 0.52
C ASP A 202 0.51 -4.70 -0.47
N VAL A 203 -0.39 -5.61 -0.81
CA VAL A 203 -0.19 -6.63 -1.83
C VAL A 203 -1.47 -6.78 -2.62
N ALA A 204 -1.39 -6.71 -3.96
CA ALA A 204 -2.57 -6.80 -4.83
C ALA A 204 -2.24 -7.43 -6.18
N ALA A 205 -3.22 -8.10 -6.79
CA ALA A 205 -3.13 -8.63 -8.16
C ALA A 205 -4.53 -8.72 -8.82
N ARG A 206 -4.58 -8.82 -10.16
CA ARG A 206 -5.77 -9.27 -10.91
C ARG A 206 -5.53 -10.70 -11.43
N GLN A 207 -6.32 -11.68 -11.00
CA GLN A 207 -6.06 -13.08 -11.33
C GLN A 207 -6.22 -13.42 -12.82
N ASP A 208 -7.13 -12.76 -13.52
CA ASP A 208 -7.47 -13.03 -14.92
C ASP A 208 -6.76 -12.11 -15.93
N MET A 209 -5.88 -11.23 -15.47
CA MET A 209 -5.16 -10.28 -16.32
C MET A 209 -3.68 -10.27 -15.95
N GLY A 210 -2.93 -11.22 -16.52
CA GLY A 210 -1.50 -11.38 -16.28
C GLY A 210 -1.11 -11.92 -14.91
N SER A 211 -2.00 -11.85 -13.90
CA SER A 211 -1.74 -12.27 -12.52
C SER A 211 -0.53 -11.61 -11.88
N VAL A 212 -0.05 -10.47 -12.42
CA VAL A 212 1.07 -9.73 -11.85
C VAL A 212 0.68 -9.31 -10.43
N MET A 213 1.47 -9.73 -9.45
CA MET A 213 1.25 -9.37 -8.06
C MET A 213 2.20 -8.25 -7.69
N PHE A 214 1.65 -7.15 -7.22
CA PHE A 214 2.41 -6.02 -6.73
C PHE A 214 2.53 -6.09 -5.22
N ALA A 215 3.67 -5.66 -4.70
CA ALA A 215 3.88 -5.42 -3.28
C ALA A 215 4.57 -4.08 -3.09
N THR A 216 4.15 -3.33 -2.07
CA THR A 216 4.67 -2.00 -1.77
C THR A 216 5.25 -1.93 -0.37
N GLY A 217 6.29 -1.12 -0.22
CA GLY A 217 6.95 -0.88 1.06
C GLY A 217 7.81 0.37 0.98
N TRP A 218 8.67 0.56 1.97
CA TRP A 218 9.64 1.65 1.97
C TRP A 218 10.86 1.29 2.82
N ASP A 219 11.91 2.05 2.63
CA ASP A 219 13.07 2.09 3.51
C ASP A 219 13.54 3.53 3.68
N GLU A 220 14.71 3.72 4.28
CA GLU A 220 15.32 5.02 4.50
C GLU A 220 15.49 5.81 3.20
N ALA A 221 15.77 5.12 2.10
CA ALA A 221 16.14 5.72 0.83
C ALA A 221 14.94 6.07 -0.05
N SER A 222 13.92 5.20 -0.12
CA SER A 222 12.82 5.34 -1.08
C SER A 222 11.63 4.42 -0.78
N VAL A 223 10.57 4.54 -1.60
CA VAL A 223 9.53 3.53 -1.71
C VAL A 223 10.10 2.28 -2.37
N LEU A 224 9.71 1.11 -1.86
CA LEU A 224 9.98 -0.19 -2.47
C LEU A 224 8.76 -0.60 -3.29
N PHE A 225 8.96 -0.88 -4.57
CA PHE A 225 7.91 -1.38 -5.47
C PHE A 225 8.35 -2.70 -6.10
N TRP A 226 7.65 -3.78 -5.76
CA TRP A 226 8.00 -5.13 -6.17
C TRP A 226 6.86 -5.68 -7.02
N ALA A 227 7.22 -6.36 -8.12
CA ALA A 227 6.25 -7.06 -8.94
C ALA A 227 6.66 -8.51 -9.15
N LEU A 228 5.76 -9.43 -8.87
CA LEU A 228 5.90 -10.84 -9.20
C LEU A 228 5.38 -11.06 -10.62
N VAL A 229 6.29 -11.29 -11.57
CA VAL A 229 5.96 -11.57 -12.96
C VAL A 229 6.38 -12.99 -13.27
N GLN A 230 5.43 -13.85 -13.64
CA GLN A 230 5.70 -15.26 -14.00
C GLN A 230 6.56 -16.00 -12.95
N GLY A 231 6.23 -15.82 -11.67
CA GLY A 231 6.91 -16.45 -10.54
C GLY A 231 8.24 -15.80 -10.14
N LYS A 232 8.65 -14.69 -10.78
CA LYS A 232 9.91 -13.99 -10.48
C LYS A 232 9.66 -12.59 -9.96
N TRP A 233 10.21 -12.29 -8.79
CA TRP A 233 10.18 -10.95 -8.21
C TRP A 233 11.12 -10.01 -8.96
N GLN A 234 10.58 -8.89 -9.41
CA GLN A 234 11.30 -7.74 -9.94
C GLN A 234 11.19 -6.59 -8.96
N ARG A 235 12.28 -5.87 -8.71
CA ARG A 235 12.40 -4.86 -7.66
C ARG A 235 12.71 -3.50 -8.28
N PHE A 236 11.99 -2.49 -7.82
CA PHE A 236 12.10 -1.11 -8.26
C PHE A 236 11.96 -0.20 -7.04
N ARG A 237 12.37 1.05 -7.22
CA ARG A 237 12.29 2.09 -6.20
C ARG A 237 11.60 3.33 -6.75
N LEU A 238 10.79 3.97 -5.92
CA LEU A 238 10.00 5.15 -6.30
C LEU A 238 10.28 6.31 -5.32
N PRO A 239 10.10 7.58 -5.74
CA PRO A 239 10.21 8.72 -4.82
C PRO A 239 9.15 8.69 -3.72
N LYS A 240 9.51 9.27 -2.58
CA LYS A 240 8.58 9.65 -1.53
C LYS A 240 8.10 11.07 -1.82
N ALA A 241 6.79 11.32 -1.71
CA ALA A 241 6.24 12.67 -1.81
C ALA A 241 6.11 13.34 -0.43
N SER A 242 6.18 12.56 0.64
CA SER A 242 6.05 13.05 2.00
C SER A 242 6.99 12.29 2.95
N HIS A 243 7.45 12.97 3.99
CA HIS A 243 8.20 12.36 5.11
C HIS A 243 7.26 11.90 6.23
N SER A 244 5.96 12.21 6.13
CA SER A 244 4.99 12.03 7.21
C SER A 244 4.49 10.59 7.39
N PHE A 245 4.94 9.64 6.57
CA PHE A 245 4.46 8.24 6.59
C PHE A 245 5.59 7.25 6.91
N GLU A 246 6.66 7.68 7.59
CA GLU A 246 7.86 6.87 7.84
C GLU A 246 7.88 6.20 9.22
N GLN A 247 6.71 5.91 9.79
CA GLN A 247 6.61 5.34 11.15
C GLN A 247 5.24 4.65 11.34
N ALA A 248 5.17 3.54 12.08
CA ALA A 248 3.94 2.73 12.24
C ALA A 248 2.68 3.50 12.70
N TRP A 249 2.82 4.52 13.56
CA TRP A 249 1.75 5.40 14.04
C TRP A 249 1.25 6.39 13.00
N GLN A 250 2.04 6.67 11.97
CA GLN A 250 1.70 7.64 10.92
C GLN A 250 1.31 6.94 9.61
N THR A 251 1.30 5.61 9.60
CA THR A 251 0.98 4.81 8.42
C THR A 251 -0.41 4.18 8.57
N GLU A 252 -1.35 4.69 7.77
CA GLU A 252 -2.63 4.03 7.55
C GLU A 252 -2.51 2.88 6.53
N TRP A 253 -3.56 2.66 5.73
CA TRP A 253 -3.71 1.58 4.78
C TRP A 253 -3.44 2.08 3.36
N MET A 254 -2.21 2.45 3.02
CA MET A 254 -1.90 2.87 1.63
C MET A 254 -2.13 1.68 0.67
N ARG A 255 -2.80 1.88 -0.47
CA ARG A 255 -3.37 0.79 -1.29
C ARG A 255 -2.89 0.74 -2.72
N ILE A 256 -3.01 -0.47 -3.29
CA ILE A 256 -3.02 -0.73 -4.74
C ILE A 256 -4.42 -1.22 -5.14
N ARG A 257 -5.10 -0.55 -6.06
CA ARG A 257 -6.43 -0.98 -6.54
C ARG A 257 -6.72 -0.64 -7.99
N GLU A 258 -7.48 -1.52 -8.62
CA GLU A 258 -8.23 -1.21 -9.84
C GLU A 258 -9.37 -0.24 -9.50
N VAL A 259 -9.39 0.90 -10.20
CA VAL A 259 -10.38 1.97 -9.98
C VAL A 259 -11.22 2.26 -11.23
N GLU A 260 -10.81 1.74 -12.37
CA GLU A 260 -11.56 1.66 -13.61
C GLU A 260 -11.15 0.37 -14.32
N THR A 261 -11.88 -0.05 -15.35
CA THR A 261 -11.51 -1.26 -16.10
C THR A 261 -10.06 -1.16 -16.57
N GLU A 262 -9.21 -2.08 -16.10
CA GLU A 262 -7.78 -2.19 -16.43
C GLU A 262 -6.90 -1.04 -15.93
N HIS A 263 -7.46 -0.08 -15.18
CA HIS A 263 -6.74 1.07 -14.64
C HIS A 263 -6.45 0.85 -13.15
N TYR A 264 -5.18 0.63 -12.82
CA TYR A 264 -4.72 0.50 -11.45
C TYR A 264 -4.13 1.81 -10.94
N LEU A 265 -4.52 2.16 -9.72
CA LEU A 265 -3.83 3.16 -8.92
C LEU A 265 -3.05 2.50 -7.79
N MET A 266 -1.98 3.16 -7.38
CA MET A 266 -1.22 2.86 -6.18
C MET A 266 -1.00 4.17 -5.43
N ASP A 267 -1.51 4.27 -4.22
CA ASP A 267 -1.14 5.31 -3.26
C ASP A 267 -0.05 4.76 -2.36
N ILE A 268 1.06 5.48 -2.24
CA ILE A 268 2.07 5.23 -1.21
C ILE A 268 2.93 6.47 -0.94
N GLN A 269 3.22 6.73 0.33
CA GLN A 269 4.08 7.84 0.80
C GLN A 269 3.66 9.21 0.23
N GLY A 270 2.35 9.45 0.12
CA GLY A 270 1.74 10.71 -0.29
C GLY A 270 1.69 10.94 -1.81
N MET A 271 1.86 9.90 -2.61
CA MET A 271 1.79 9.97 -4.07
C MET A 271 0.90 8.89 -4.64
N PHE A 272 -0.01 9.29 -5.54
CA PHE A 272 -0.69 8.37 -6.44
C PHE A 272 0.17 8.09 -7.66
N TYR A 273 0.25 6.81 -8.01
CA TYR A 273 0.84 6.29 -9.23
C TYR A 273 -0.21 5.54 -10.03
N GLU A 274 -0.12 5.63 -11.35
CA GLU A 274 -0.77 4.71 -12.28
C GLU A 274 0.09 3.44 -12.42
N LEU A 275 -0.55 2.28 -12.47
CA LEU A 275 0.07 0.98 -12.74
C LEU A 275 -0.66 0.26 -13.88
N GLN A 276 0.09 -0.58 -14.59
CA GLN A 276 -0.47 -1.53 -15.54
C GLN A 276 -0.35 -2.95 -14.98
N PRO A 277 -1.48 -3.68 -14.82
CA PRO A 277 -1.52 -5.03 -14.24
C PRO A 277 -1.00 -6.14 -15.18
N ILE A 278 -0.60 -5.77 -16.40
CA ILE A 278 -0.01 -6.67 -17.40
C ILE A 278 1.48 -6.39 -17.52
N ALA A 279 2.29 -7.46 -17.52
CA ALA A 279 3.70 -7.35 -17.85
C ALA A 279 3.89 -7.34 -19.38
N PHE A 280 4.68 -6.39 -19.88
CA PHE A 280 5.08 -6.29 -21.27
C PHE A 280 6.51 -6.82 -21.44
N THR A 281 6.71 -7.76 -22.38
CA THR A 281 8.02 -8.41 -22.59
C THR A 281 8.63 -9.01 -21.32
N GLY A 282 7.78 -9.48 -20.39
CA GLY A 282 8.21 -10.03 -19.11
C GLY A 282 8.58 -8.99 -18.04
N HIS A 283 8.36 -7.70 -18.29
CA HIS A 283 8.64 -6.61 -17.36
C HIS A 283 7.39 -5.78 -17.07
N ILE A 284 7.32 -5.17 -15.89
CA ILE A 284 6.32 -4.15 -15.64
C ILE A 284 6.73 -2.87 -16.34
N TRP A 285 5.76 -2.31 -17.06
CA TRP A 285 5.89 -1.08 -17.81
C TRP A 285 4.70 -0.19 -17.48
N GLY A 286 4.90 1.13 -17.42
CA GLY A 286 3.79 2.06 -17.22
C GLY A 286 3.55 2.49 -15.77
N VAL A 287 4.55 2.39 -14.89
CA VAL A 287 4.48 3.06 -13.57
C VAL A 287 4.66 4.56 -13.79
N LYS A 288 3.66 5.37 -13.47
CA LYS A 288 3.70 6.82 -13.67
C LYS A 288 3.14 7.56 -12.47
N PRO A 289 3.81 8.61 -11.96
CA PRO A 289 3.22 9.42 -10.91
C PRO A 289 2.07 10.26 -11.49
N ILE A 290 0.98 10.42 -10.73
CA ILE A 290 -0.18 11.23 -11.11
C ILE A 290 -0.18 12.52 -10.31
N CYS A 291 -0.20 12.40 -8.98
CA CYS A 291 -0.27 13.55 -8.09
C CYS A 291 0.29 13.26 -6.70
N GLN A 292 0.74 14.33 -6.04
CA GLN A 292 0.97 14.34 -4.60
C GLN A 292 -0.31 14.72 -3.85
N HIS A 293 -0.43 14.23 -2.61
CA HIS A 293 -1.47 14.66 -1.68
C HIS A 293 -0.99 14.67 -0.23
N LEU A 294 -1.71 15.43 0.59
CA LEU A 294 -1.56 15.46 2.04
C LEU A 294 -2.69 14.70 2.75
N ARG A 295 -3.62 14.10 1.98
CA ARG A 295 -4.73 13.33 2.51
C ARG A 295 -4.22 12.01 3.06
N ILE A 296 -4.84 11.55 4.14
CA ILE A 296 -4.72 10.19 4.63
C ILE A 296 -5.81 9.36 3.95
N ILE A 297 -5.42 8.40 3.10
CA ILE A 297 -6.34 7.64 2.25
C ILE A 297 -6.17 6.14 2.55
N PRO A 298 -7.06 5.54 3.38
CA PRO A 298 -6.90 4.12 3.73
C PRO A 298 -7.55 3.14 2.73
N ASP A 299 -8.47 3.60 1.89
CA ASP A 299 -8.97 2.84 0.75
C ASP A 299 -9.64 3.76 -0.29
N TYR A 300 -9.80 3.26 -1.51
CA TYR A 300 -10.50 3.93 -2.60
C TYR A 300 -11.07 2.90 -3.60
N CYS A 301 -12.08 3.25 -4.39
CA CYS A 301 -12.62 2.36 -5.41
C CYS A 301 -13.46 3.09 -6.45
N ALA A 302 -13.82 2.39 -7.53
CA ALA A 302 -14.88 2.82 -8.44
C ALA A 302 -16.25 2.56 -7.80
N PHE A 303 -17.17 3.51 -7.86
CA PHE A 303 -18.57 3.28 -7.52
C PHE A 303 -19.49 4.08 -8.44
N ARG A 304 -20.27 3.40 -9.29
CA ARG A 304 -21.21 4.02 -10.25
C ARG A 304 -20.57 5.12 -11.12
N GLY A 305 -19.34 4.87 -11.58
CA GLY A 305 -18.56 5.81 -12.39
C GLY A 305 -17.89 6.94 -11.60
N LEU A 306 -18.04 6.95 -10.27
CA LEU A 306 -17.34 7.89 -9.37
C LEU A 306 -16.09 7.22 -8.81
N PHE A 307 -15.04 8.01 -8.65
CA PHE A 307 -13.89 7.66 -7.84
C PHE A 307 -14.20 8.00 -6.38
N ALA A 308 -14.44 6.95 -5.57
CA ALA A 308 -14.73 7.07 -4.15
C ALA A 308 -13.44 6.90 -3.34
N VAL A 309 -13.12 7.90 -2.52
CA VAL A 309 -11.88 7.97 -1.74
C VAL A 309 -12.21 8.05 -0.25
N GLY A 310 -11.84 7.02 0.49
CA GLY A 310 -11.94 6.97 1.94
C GLY A 310 -10.90 7.86 2.61
N GLY A 311 -11.20 8.30 3.83
CA GLY A 311 -10.32 9.17 4.59
C GLY A 311 -10.22 8.77 6.05
N ASN A 312 -9.21 9.36 6.70
CA ASN A 312 -9.10 9.50 8.14
C ASN A 312 -8.78 10.98 8.44
N GLN A 313 -9.77 11.76 8.87
CA GLN A 313 -9.69 13.22 8.88
C GLN A 313 -9.35 13.79 10.25
N THR A 314 -9.89 13.20 11.33
CA THR A 314 -9.68 13.71 12.69
C THR A 314 -9.55 12.55 13.65
N THR A 315 -8.39 12.48 14.30
CA THR A 315 -8.01 11.41 15.22
C THR A 315 -7.63 12.04 16.55
N PRO A 316 -8.54 12.07 17.55
CA PRO A 316 -8.24 12.50 18.91
C PRO A 316 -7.06 11.76 19.54
N ASN A 317 -6.85 10.50 19.13
CA ASN A 317 -5.80 9.61 19.62
C ASN A 317 -5.76 9.55 21.16
N ARG A 318 -6.89 9.20 21.80
CA ARG A 318 -7.05 9.19 23.27
C ARG A 318 -6.73 10.54 23.91
N ASP A 319 -7.26 11.62 23.31
CA ASP A 319 -7.06 13.00 23.73
C ASP A 319 -5.61 13.51 23.72
N ASN A 320 -4.69 12.78 23.06
CA ASN A 320 -3.33 13.28 22.82
C ASN A 320 -3.31 14.44 21.79
N ASN A 321 -4.41 14.63 21.04
CA ASN A 321 -4.63 15.83 20.25
C ASN A 321 -5.65 16.75 20.96
N ALA A 322 -5.14 17.78 21.64
CA ALA A 322 -5.92 18.69 22.48
C ALA A 322 -7.02 19.49 21.74
N VAL A 323 -6.97 19.55 20.41
CA VAL A 323 -7.93 20.30 19.58
C VAL A 323 -8.81 19.39 18.70
N ALA A 324 -8.72 18.07 18.87
CA ALA A 324 -9.57 17.09 18.17
C ALA A 324 -10.51 16.41 19.17
N GLY A 325 -11.77 16.85 19.22
CA GLY A 325 -12.75 16.38 20.22
C GLY A 325 -13.58 15.16 19.81
N GLN A 326 -13.83 14.95 18.52
CA GLN A 326 -14.59 13.80 18.02
C GLN A 326 -13.82 13.13 16.87
N PRO A 327 -13.67 11.80 16.87
CA PRO A 327 -13.07 11.11 15.73
C PRO A 327 -13.99 11.19 14.51
N GLN A 328 -13.44 11.59 13.37
CA GLN A 328 -14.20 11.81 12.14
C GLN A 328 -13.43 11.32 10.91
N SER A 329 -14.19 10.77 9.96
CA SER A 329 -13.74 10.56 8.59
C SER A 329 -14.75 11.09 7.58
N GLY A 330 -14.40 11.00 6.31
CA GLY A 330 -15.32 11.24 5.22
C GLY A 330 -14.91 10.53 3.94
N LEU A 331 -15.92 10.15 3.18
CA LEU A 331 -15.80 9.75 1.79
C LEU A 331 -15.90 10.97 0.90
N TRP A 332 -14.96 11.08 -0.02
CA TRP A 332 -15.01 12.03 -1.11
C TRP A 332 -15.32 11.28 -2.41
N PHE A 333 -16.22 11.85 -3.21
CA PHE A 333 -16.53 11.37 -4.55
C PHE A 333 -16.11 12.38 -5.60
N GLY A 334 -15.40 11.92 -6.60
CA GLY A 334 -15.06 12.70 -7.78
C GLY A 334 -14.78 11.80 -8.97
N LYS A 335 -13.84 12.21 -9.81
CA LYS A 335 -13.32 11.43 -10.93
C LYS A 335 -11.84 11.14 -10.69
N THR A 336 -11.35 10.04 -11.23
CA THR A 336 -9.92 9.73 -11.38
C THR A 336 -9.17 10.92 -12.00
N ASP A 337 -9.75 11.56 -13.02
CA ASP A 337 -9.18 12.75 -13.66
C ASP A 337 -8.99 13.94 -12.72
N ASP A 338 -9.77 14.05 -11.64
CA ASP A 338 -9.62 15.13 -10.68
C ASP A 338 -8.26 15.06 -9.96
N LEU A 339 -7.60 13.89 -9.92
CA LEU A 339 -6.27 13.72 -9.36
C LEU A 339 -5.22 14.59 -10.07
N TRP A 340 -5.35 14.83 -11.37
CA TRP A 340 -4.44 15.71 -12.12
C TRP A 340 -4.52 17.19 -11.69
N SER A 341 -5.61 17.57 -11.00
CA SER A 341 -5.76 18.90 -10.42
C SER A 341 -5.21 19.02 -8.98
N TRP A 342 -4.73 17.91 -8.40
CA TRP A 342 -4.10 17.91 -7.08
C TRP A 342 -2.64 18.39 -7.18
N GLY A 343 -1.79 18.05 -6.20
CA GLY A 343 -0.39 18.45 -6.22
C GLY A 343 0.34 17.80 -7.39
N LYS A 344 1.13 18.58 -8.14
CA LYS A 344 2.00 18.03 -9.19
C LYS A 344 2.95 16.96 -8.61
N PRO A 345 3.28 15.90 -9.36
CA PRO A 345 4.32 14.96 -8.99
C PRO A 345 5.65 15.64 -8.65
N ALA A 346 6.09 15.46 -7.41
CA ALA A 346 7.40 15.85 -6.93
C ALA A 346 7.82 14.85 -5.85
N GLY A 347 9.07 14.90 -5.40
CA GLY A 347 9.50 14.01 -4.33
C GLY A 347 10.99 13.79 -4.32
N TRP A 348 11.44 12.92 -3.43
CA TRP A 348 12.85 12.59 -3.29
C TRP A 348 13.04 11.13 -2.93
N GLY A 349 14.29 10.72 -3.00
CA GLY A 349 14.73 9.41 -2.58
C GLY A 349 15.71 8.85 -3.60
N GLY A 350 16.07 7.59 -3.46
CA GLY A 350 16.95 6.99 -4.45
C GLY A 350 17.31 5.56 -4.12
N PRO A 351 18.26 5.00 -4.89
CA PRO A 351 18.69 3.63 -4.69
C PRO A 351 19.47 3.41 -3.39
N TRP A 352 20.16 4.44 -2.87
CA TRP A 352 21.10 4.28 -1.76
C TRP A 352 20.92 5.37 -0.70
N TRP A 353 20.85 4.92 0.56
CA TRP A 353 20.97 5.76 1.74
C TRP A 353 22.02 5.16 2.66
N ASN A 354 23.17 5.82 2.78
CA ASN A 354 24.30 5.38 3.60
C ASN A 354 24.58 3.87 3.41
N SER A 355 24.57 3.43 2.16
CA SER A 355 24.52 2.02 1.78
C SER A 355 25.93 1.50 1.52
N GLN A 356 26.20 0.26 1.92
CA GLN A 356 27.41 -0.43 1.51
C GLN A 356 27.25 -0.90 0.06
N ILE A 357 28.13 -0.45 -0.82
CA ILE A 357 28.07 -0.73 -2.25
C ILE A 357 29.32 -1.50 -2.63
N LYS A 358 29.14 -2.53 -3.45
CA LYS A 358 30.26 -3.25 -4.07
C LYS A 358 30.55 -2.66 -5.44
N LYS A 359 31.82 -2.70 -5.81
CA LYS A 359 32.28 -2.35 -7.14
C LYS A 359 31.50 -3.12 -8.20
N ASP A 360 31.12 -2.41 -9.26
CA ASP A 360 30.41 -2.89 -10.44
C ASP A 360 29.00 -3.46 -10.18
N GLU A 361 28.50 -3.41 -8.94
CA GLU A 361 27.12 -3.77 -8.60
C GLU A 361 26.18 -2.62 -8.97
N THR A 362 25.13 -2.96 -9.73
CA THR A 362 24.08 -1.99 -10.09
C THR A 362 23.05 -1.89 -8.98
N SER A 363 22.56 -0.68 -8.71
CA SER A 363 21.41 -0.48 -7.85
C SER A 363 20.12 -1.07 -8.41
N ASP A 364 19.10 -1.20 -7.56
CA ASP A 364 17.72 -1.33 -8.03
C ASP A 364 17.37 -0.14 -8.96
N PRO A 365 16.56 -0.36 -10.00
CA PRO A 365 16.00 0.70 -10.83
C PRO A 365 15.18 1.70 -10.00
N TYR A 366 15.37 2.99 -10.26
CA TYR A 366 14.64 4.09 -9.63
C TYR A 366 13.79 4.86 -10.66
N LEU A 367 12.54 5.16 -10.31
CA LEU A 367 11.59 5.82 -11.21
C LEU A 367 12.09 7.20 -11.61
N MET A 368 12.12 7.49 -12.91
CA MET A 368 12.57 8.77 -13.43
C MET A 368 11.50 9.48 -14.28
N THR A 369 10.51 8.76 -14.81
CA THR A 369 9.45 9.35 -15.64
C THR A 369 8.42 10.15 -14.83
N GLY A 370 7.81 11.15 -15.46
CA GLY A 370 6.66 11.87 -14.91
C GLY A 370 6.97 13.02 -13.95
N PHE A 371 8.22 13.48 -13.90
CA PHE A 371 8.67 14.64 -13.12
C PHE A 371 9.25 15.72 -14.02
N ASP A 372 9.05 17.01 -13.70
CA ASP A 372 9.46 18.12 -14.56
C ASP A 372 10.99 18.30 -14.50
N ARG A 373 11.56 18.49 -13.31
CA ARG A 373 13.01 18.67 -13.12
C ARG A 373 13.62 17.59 -12.23
N LYS A 374 14.90 17.30 -12.46
CA LYS A 374 15.60 16.18 -11.84
C LYS A 374 17.00 16.57 -11.47
N MET A 375 17.40 16.22 -10.24
CA MET A 375 18.76 16.36 -9.75
C MET A 375 19.16 15.09 -9.03
N LEU A 376 20.42 14.68 -9.17
CA LEU A 376 21.04 13.62 -8.39
C LEU A 376 22.07 14.23 -7.44
N HIS A 377 21.98 13.90 -6.16
CA HIS A 377 22.99 14.12 -5.15
C HIS A 377 23.67 12.81 -4.80
N VAL A 378 25.01 12.81 -4.82
CA VAL A 378 25.82 11.66 -4.42
C VAL A 378 26.77 12.10 -3.31
N SER A 379 26.80 11.36 -2.21
CA SER A 379 27.87 11.45 -1.22
C SER A 379 28.51 10.09 -0.99
N ALA A 380 29.81 10.05 -0.76
CA ALA A 380 30.56 8.81 -0.53
C ALA A 380 31.64 9.00 0.54
N ASP A 381 32.01 7.90 1.20
CA ASP A 381 33.06 7.86 2.22
C ASP A 381 34.49 8.06 1.69
N LYS A 382 34.67 7.98 0.37
CA LYS A 382 35.95 8.16 -0.32
C LYS A 382 35.74 8.54 -1.79
N PRO A 383 36.79 9.03 -2.48
CA PRO A 383 36.70 9.33 -3.89
C PRO A 383 36.26 8.13 -4.70
N VAL A 384 35.22 8.30 -5.51
CA VAL A 384 34.62 7.25 -6.32
C VAL A 384 33.92 7.83 -7.54
N VAL A 385 33.89 7.06 -8.62
CA VAL A 385 33.10 7.37 -9.80
C VAL A 385 31.83 6.52 -9.76
N ILE A 386 30.68 7.18 -9.83
CA ILE A 386 29.38 6.53 -9.97
C ILE A 386 28.92 6.69 -11.42
N GLU A 387 28.72 5.58 -12.10
CA GLU A 387 28.12 5.53 -13.42
C GLU A 387 26.60 5.61 -13.31
N ILE A 388 25.99 6.36 -14.23
CA ILE A 388 24.54 6.50 -14.37
C ILE A 388 24.13 5.77 -15.65
N GLU A 389 23.23 4.80 -15.49
CA GLU A 389 22.62 4.07 -16.60
C GLU A 389 21.10 4.34 -16.62
N ILE A 390 20.53 4.42 -17.81
CA ILE A 390 19.10 4.68 -18.02
C ILE A 390 18.45 3.57 -18.84
N ASP A 391 17.22 3.25 -18.50
CA ASP A 391 16.32 2.47 -19.33
C ASP A 391 15.24 3.41 -19.86
N PHE A 392 15.46 3.90 -21.07
CA PHE A 392 14.65 4.95 -21.67
C PHE A 392 13.19 4.51 -21.82
N MET A 393 12.98 3.27 -22.30
CA MET A 393 11.63 2.76 -22.56
C MET A 393 11.02 2.04 -21.37
N GLY A 394 11.79 1.57 -20.39
CA GLY A 394 11.28 0.74 -19.29
C GLY A 394 11.21 -0.75 -19.62
N THR A 395 12.07 -1.22 -20.52
CA THR A 395 12.06 -2.62 -21.03
C THR A 395 13.17 -3.50 -20.45
N GLY A 396 13.99 -2.95 -19.56
CA GLY A 396 15.22 -3.57 -19.07
C GLY A 396 16.44 -3.37 -19.98
N ALA A 397 16.32 -2.58 -21.06
CA ALA A 397 17.41 -2.25 -21.97
C ALA A 397 18.20 -1.03 -21.47
N TRP A 398 19.28 -1.28 -20.72
CA TRP A 398 20.08 -0.24 -20.07
C TRP A 398 21.14 0.35 -20.98
N MET A 399 21.24 1.69 -20.99
CA MET A 399 22.21 2.47 -21.76
C MET A 399 23.02 3.38 -20.83
N PRO A 400 24.33 3.57 -21.06
CA PRO A 400 25.12 4.57 -20.35
C PRO A 400 24.58 5.98 -20.61
N TYR A 401 24.39 6.76 -19.54
CA TYR A 401 24.06 8.19 -19.64
C TYR A 401 25.28 9.07 -19.34
N GLY A 402 25.97 8.80 -18.24
CA GLY A 402 27.05 9.65 -17.77
C GLY A 402 27.66 9.15 -16.47
N ARG A 403 28.51 9.98 -15.86
CA ARG A 403 29.22 9.66 -14.62
C ARG A 403 29.27 10.85 -13.68
N VAL A 404 29.28 10.57 -12.38
CA VAL A 404 29.48 11.53 -11.31
C VAL A 404 30.73 11.14 -10.54
N SER A 405 31.74 12.01 -10.57
CA SER A 405 32.98 11.80 -9.82
C SER A 405 32.86 12.50 -8.46
N VAL A 406 32.79 11.72 -7.40
CA VAL A 406 32.89 12.22 -6.02
C VAL A 406 34.37 12.34 -5.68
N GLY A 407 34.82 13.56 -5.36
CA GLY A 407 36.20 13.86 -4.99
C GLY A 407 36.46 13.68 -3.49
N ALA A 408 37.58 14.23 -3.01
CA ALA A 408 37.96 14.21 -1.60
C ALA A 408 36.94 14.92 -0.68
N ASP A 409 36.18 15.88 -1.22
CA ASP A 409 35.12 16.60 -0.51
C ASP A 409 33.90 15.70 -0.19
N GLY A 410 33.86 14.47 -0.71
CA GLY A 410 32.87 13.46 -0.35
C GLY A 410 31.46 13.70 -0.89
N TYR A 411 31.25 14.72 -1.72
CA TYR A 411 29.94 15.05 -2.30
C TYR A 411 30.06 15.54 -3.75
N GLN A 412 29.06 15.20 -4.56
CA GLN A 412 28.85 15.82 -5.86
C GLN A 412 27.36 15.83 -6.24
N LYS A 413 26.96 16.80 -7.08
CA LYS A 413 25.62 16.85 -7.67
C LYS A 413 25.66 16.79 -9.19
N HIS A 414 24.58 16.29 -9.78
CA HIS A 414 24.33 16.30 -11.21
C HIS A 414 22.92 16.80 -11.49
N ILE A 415 22.80 17.79 -12.38
CA ILE A 415 21.51 18.35 -12.79
C ILE A 415 21.21 17.79 -14.17
N PHE A 416 20.04 17.14 -14.32
CA PHE A 416 19.61 16.66 -15.62
C PHE A 416 19.08 17.83 -16.46
N PRO A 417 19.29 17.83 -17.79
CA PRO A 417 18.72 18.86 -18.64
C PRO A 417 17.20 18.95 -18.53
N ASP A 418 16.65 20.14 -18.74
CA ASP A 418 15.19 20.32 -18.83
C ASP A 418 14.60 19.41 -19.91
N GLY A 419 13.46 18.77 -19.60
CA GLY A 419 12.81 17.81 -20.50
C GLY A 419 13.49 16.45 -20.60
N PHE A 420 14.61 16.20 -19.91
CA PHE A 420 15.22 14.88 -19.87
C PHE A 420 14.25 13.87 -19.25
N SER A 421 14.02 12.77 -19.96
CA SER A 421 13.11 11.70 -19.56
C SER A 421 13.68 10.34 -19.92
N ALA A 422 13.55 9.42 -18.97
CA ALA A 422 13.76 7.98 -19.12
C ALA A 422 12.78 7.31 -18.16
N HIS A 423 12.42 6.05 -18.39
CA HIS A 423 11.51 5.37 -17.48
C HIS A 423 12.20 5.06 -16.14
N TRP A 424 13.36 4.41 -16.21
CA TRP A 424 14.17 4.06 -15.04
C TRP A 424 15.59 4.60 -15.13
N VAL A 425 16.19 4.86 -13.97
CA VAL A 425 17.62 5.12 -13.79
C VAL A 425 18.21 4.11 -12.80
N ARG A 426 19.44 3.69 -12.99
CA ARG A 426 20.20 2.94 -11.98
C ARG A 426 21.64 3.44 -11.91
N LEU A 427 22.28 3.15 -10.79
CA LEU A 427 23.64 3.59 -10.50
C LEU A 427 24.57 2.40 -10.34
N LYS A 428 25.83 2.57 -10.74
CA LYS A 428 26.89 1.55 -10.58
C LYS A 428 28.14 2.21 -10.06
N SER A 429 28.70 1.69 -8.97
CA SER A 429 29.93 2.23 -8.39
C SER A 429 31.16 1.58 -8.99
N GLN A 430 32.19 2.36 -9.35
CA GLN A 430 33.48 1.81 -9.82
C GLN A 430 34.41 1.33 -8.69
N ALA A 431 33.98 1.45 -7.43
CA ALA A 431 34.70 0.94 -6.26
C ALA A 431 33.75 0.51 -5.14
N ASP A 432 34.22 -0.39 -4.29
CA ASP A 432 33.56 -0.67 -3.01
C ASP A 432 33.55 0.62 -2.19
N CYS A 433 32.39 1.08 -1.73
CA CYS A 433 32.28 2.32 -0.93
C CYS A 433 31.02 2.30 -0.08
N ARG A 434 30.92 3.27 0.83
CA ARG A 434 29.68 3.61 1.52
C ARG A 434 29.16 4.92 0.95
N ALA A 435 27.97 4.91 0.34
CA ALA A 435 27.45 6.08 -0.35
C ALA A 435 25.94 6.28 -0.15
N THR A 436 25.51 7.53 -0.34
CA THR A 436 24.11 7.93 -0.52
C THR A 436 23.97 8.44 -1.94
N ALA A 437 22.91 8.04 -2.62
CA ALA A 437 22.52 8.59 -3.91
C ALA A 437 21.03 8.87 -3.90
N ALA A 438 20.70 10.17 -3.86
CA ALA A 438 19.34 10.65 -3.74
C ALA A 438 19.01 11.57 -4.91
N PHE A 439 17.93 11.24 -5.61
CA PHE A 439 17.29 12.07 -6.60
C PHE A 439 16.27 13.00 -5.94
N PHE A 440 16.17 14.21 -6.48
CA PHE A 440 15.16 15.20 -6.12
C PHE A 440 14.41 15.60 -7.39
N TYR A 441 13.09 15.54 -7.28
CA TYR A 441 12.14 15.79 -8.35
C TYR A 441 11.19 16.91 -7.95
N SER A 442 10.90 17.80 -8.91
CA SER A 442 9.95 18.91 -8.78
C SER A 442 9.10 19.05 -10.02
#